data_AF-A0A9Q8ZG00-F1
#
_entry.id   AF-A0A9Q8ZG00-F1
#
_cell.length_a   1.000
_cell.length_b   1.000
_cell.length_c   1.000
_cell.angle_alpha   90.00
_cell.angle_beta   90.00
_cell.angle_gamma   90.00
#
_symmetry.space_group_name_H-M   'P 1'
#
loop_
_entity.id
_entity.type
_entity.pdbx_description
1 polymer ?
#
loop_
_entity_poly.entity_id
_entity_poly.type
_entity_poly.pdbx_seq_one_letter_code
_entity_poly.pdbx_strand_id
1 'polypeptide(L)'
;MTLDKNVRGYVLHSWSNDPFTKGAWFAAAPGWATKNLKVLQEPHGRVFMGSADWAQGWRGFIDGAIEQGARAAMVTKLALDQEDGVLDAKL
;
A
#
# COMPACT_ATOMS: atom_id res chain seq x y z
N MET A 1 -49.63 2.42 -0.37
CA MET A 1 -48.33 3.11 -0.50
C MET A 1 -47.38 2.19 -1.24
N THR A 2 -47.37 2.27 -2.57
CA THR A 2 -46.52 1.44 -3.45
C THR A 2 -45.21 2.18 -3.68
N LEU A 3 -44.09 1.64 -3.21
CA LEU A 3 -42.78 2.17 -3.60
C LEU A 3 -42.57 1.90 -5.09
N ASP A 4 -42.58 2.95 -5.92
CA ASP A 4 -41.96 2.91 -7.24
C ASP A 4 -40.45 2.73 -7.03
N LYS A 5 -39.97 1.50 -7.22
CA LYS A 5 -38.57 1.10 -7.09
C LYS A 5 -37.91 0.93 -8.47
N ASN A 6 -38.14 1.84 -9.40
CA ASN A 6 -37.49 1.77 -10.72
C ASN A 6 -36.00 2.19 -10.66
N VAL A 7 -35.13 1.25 -10.29
CA VAL A 7 -33.68 1.37 -10.45
C VAL A 7 -33.36 1.42 -11.96
N ARG A 8 -32.74 2.51 -12.42
CA ARG A 8 -32.41 2.74 -13.84
C ARG A 8 -31.11 2.06 -14.31
N GLY A 9 -30.28 1.61 -13.39
CA GLY A 9 -29.03 0.91 -13.69
C GLY A 9 -28.18 0.68 -12.44
N TYR A 10 -27.27 -0.30 -12.51
CA TYR A 10 -26.28 -0.59 -11.49
C TYR A 10 -24.98 -1.05 -12.16
N VAL A 11 -23.85 -0.78 -11.51
CA VAL A 11 -22.53 -1.30 -11.90
C VAL A 11 -21.91 -1.92 -10.67
N LEU A 12 -21.28 -3.07 -10.86
CA LEU A 12 -20.59 -3.83 -9.83
C LEU A 12 -19.22 -4.20 -10.38
N HIS A 13 -18.21 -4.15 -9.52
CA HIS A 13 -16.90 -4.70 -9.82
C HIS A 13 -16.57 -5.79 -8.82
N SER A 14 -16.18 -6.96 -9.32
CA SER A 14 -15.74 -8.06 -8.45
C SER A 14 -14.24 -7.96 -8.25
N TRP A 15 -13.83 -7.18 -7.25
CA TRP A 15 -12.42 -7.02 -6.89
C TRP A 15 -11.70 -8.34 -6.59
N SER A 16 -12.41 -9.32 -6.02
CA SER A 16 -11.86 -10.65 -5.74
C SER A 16 -11.47 -11.41 -7.02
N ASN A 17 -12.11 -11.11 -8.14
CA ASN A 17 -11.86 -11.74 -9.45
C ASN A 17 -11.02 -10.85 -10.38
N ASP A 18 -10.63 -9.66 -9.93
CA ASP A 18 -9.76 -8.77 -10.70
C ASP A 18 -8.33 -9.36 -10.73
N PRO A 19 -7.74 -9.56 -11.92
CA PRO A 19 -6.43 -10.24 -12.04
C PRO A 19 -5.28 -9.44 -11.44
N PHE A 20 -5.44 -8.12 -11.28
CA PHE A 20 -4.39 -7.23 -10.77
C PHE A 20 -4.54 -6.97 -9.27
N THR A 21 -5.77 -6.89 -8.75
CA THR A 21 -5.97 -6.64 -7.31
C THR A 21 -6.18 -7.92 -6.49
N LYS A 22 -6.85 -8.94 -7.07
CA LYS A 22 -7.14 -10.23 -6.41
C LYS A 22 -7.83 -10.09 -5.04
N GLY A 23 -8.51 -8.97 -4.82
CA GLY A 23 -8.98 -8.51 -3.52
C GLY A 23 -9.29 -7.01 -3.55
N ALA A 24 -10.01 -6.53 -2.53
CA ALA A 24 -10.51 -5.14 -2.48
C ALA A 24 -9.73 -4.25 -1.51
N TRP A 25 -9.49 -4.72 -0.29
CA TRP A 25 -8.78 -4.00 0.76
C TRP A 25 -7.89 -4.94 1.54
N PHE A 26 -6.91 -4.38 2.26
CA PHE A 26 -6.07 -5.12 3.17
C PHE A 26 -6.91 -5.89 4.21
N ALA A 27 -6.81 -7.20 4.17
CA ALA A 27 -7.49 -8.10 5.10
C ALA A 27 -6.49 -9.10 5.68
N ALA A 28 -5.75 -8.68 6.70
CA ALA A 28 -4.76 -9.54 7.35
C ALA A 28 -5.42 -10.61 8.23
N ALA A 29 -4.87 -11.83 8.16
CA ALA A 29 -5.10 -12.84 9.17
C ALA A 29 -4.52 -12.40 10.53
N PRO A 30 -5.04 -12.94 11.66
CA PRO A 30 -4.52 -12.63 12.99
C PRO A 30 -2.98 -12.73 13.08
N GLY A 31 -2.34 -11.67 13.56
CA GLY A 31 -0.89 -11.60 13.76
C GLY A 31 -0.06 -11.30 12.51
N TRP A 32 -0.61 -11.26 11.30
CA TRP A 32 0.16 -10.91 10.10
C TRP A 32 0.67 -9.47 10.14
N ALA A 33 -0.22 -8.54 10.49
CA ALA A 33 0.10 -7.13 10.54
C ALA A 33 1.16 -6.77 11.58
N THR A 34 1.36 -7.59 12.62
CA THR A 34 2.35 -7.35 13.67
C THR A 34 3.65 -8.12 13.44
N LYS A 35 3.58 -9.35 12.93
CA LYS A 35 4.75 -10.21 12.70
C LYS A 35 5.52 -9.87 11.42
N ASN A 36 4.82 -9.45 10.38
CA ASN A 36 5.40 -9.33 9.03
C ASN A 36 5.63 -7.89 8.58
N LEU A 37 5.18 -6.90 9.33
CA LEU A 37 5.24 -5.49 8.89
C LEU A 37 6.66 -5.01 8.61
N LYS A 38 7.60 -5.35 9.50
CA LYS A 38 9.00 -4.91 9.35
C LYS A 38 9.59 -5.40 8.03
N VAL A 39 9.48 -6.71 7.77
CA VAL A 39 10.04 -7.30 6.54
C VAL A 39 9.34 -6.80 5.27
N LEU A 40 8.05 -6.46 5.33
CA LEU A 40 7.32 -5.87 4.20
C LEU A 40 7.74 -4.43 3.87
N GLN A 41 8.28 -3.70 4.85
CA GLN A 41 8.72 -2.31 4.67
C GLN A 41 10.21 -2.16 4.37
N GLU A 42 10.99 -3.20 4.63
CA GLU A 42 12.43 -3.23 4.37
C GLU A 42 12.73 -3.15 2.86
N PRO A 43 13.77 -2.40 2.44
CA PRO A 43 14.24 -2.44 1.07
C PRO A 43 14.74 -3.84 0.69
N HIS A 44 14.43 -4.27 -0.53
CA HIS A 44 14.99 -5.49 -1.11
C HIS A 44 16.08 -5.12 -2.11
N GLY A 45 17.28 -4.83 -1.59
CA GLY A 45 18.36 -4.25 -2.38
C GLY A 45 17.97 -2.86 -2.90
N ARG A 46 17.96 -2.68 -4.22
CA ARG A 46 17.56 -1.42 -4.90
C ARG A 46 16.05 -1.31 -5.15
N VAL A 47 15.25 -2.19 -4.56
CA VAL A 47 13.79 -2.20 -4.72
C VAL A 47 13.14 -1.72 -3.43
N PHE A 48 12.42 -0.60 -3.53
CA PHE A 48 11.68 0.01 -2.43
C PHE A 48 10.18 -0.13 -2.71
N MET A 49 9.41 -0.66 -1.75
CA MET A 49 7.98 -0.88 -1.93
C MET A 49 7.14 0.20 -1.24
N GLY A 50 6.07 0.65 -1.92
CA GLY A 50 5.19 1.74 -1.47
C GLY A 50 3.70 1.36 -1.42
N SER A 51 3.35 0.24 -0.79
CA SER A 51 1.96 -0.24 -0.71
C SER A 51 1.18 0.35 0.47
N ALA A 52 -0.10 0.64 0.26
CA ALA A 52 -1.04 1.02 1.32
C ALA A 52 -1.22 -0.05 2.40
N ASP A 53 -1.03 -1.32 2.03
CA ASP A 53 -1.31 -2.49 2.87
C ASP A 53 -0.35 -2.65 4.05
N TRP A 54 0.74 -1.90 4.06
CA TRP A 54 1.68 -1.84 5.17
C TRP A 54 1.95 -0.42 5.64
N ALA A 55 1.03 0.52 5.42
CA ALA A 55 1.14 1.83 6.04
C ALA A 55 1.16 1.73 7.58
N GLN A 56 1.81 2.70 8.23
CA GLN A 56 1.88 2.80 9.68
C GLN A 56 0.56 3.32 10.25
N GLY A 57 -0.06 4.30 9.60
CA GLY A 57 -1.36 4.86 9.99
C GLY A 57 -2.54 4.22 9.26
N TRP A 58 -2.86 4.75 8.09
CA TRP A 58 -4.08 4.43 7.35
C TRP A 58 -3.93 3.21 6.43
N ARG A 59 -3.69 2.05 7.05
CA ARG A 59 -3.45 0.79 6.33
C ARG A 59 -4.64 0.34 5.50
N GLY A 60 -4.40 0.04 4.22
CA GLY A 60 -5.43 -0.39 3.28
C GLY A 60 -6.30 0.76 2.73
N PHE A 61 -5.95 2.02 3.04
CA PHE A 61 -6.64 3.20 2.53
C PHE A 61 -5.74 4.02 1.59
N ILE A 62 -6.34 4.94 0.85
CA ILE A 62 -5.63 5.84 -0.08
C ILE A 62 -4.56 6.66 0.65
N ASP A 63 -4.85 7.17 1.86
CA ASP A 63 -3.86 7.90 2.67
C ASP A 63 -2.63 7.03 3.00
N GLY A 64 -2.83 5.74 3.23
CA GLY A 64 -1.73 4.79 3.40
C GLY A 64 -0.90 4.61 2.12
N ALA A 65 -1.54 4.62 0.94
CA ALA A 65 -0.83 4.60 -0.34
C ALA A 65 0.03 5.85 -0.53
N ILE A 66 -0.51 7.02 -0.18
CA ILE A 66 0.20 8.31 -0.24
C ILE A 66 1.39 8.30 0.73
N GLU A 67 1.17 7.89 1.98
CA GLU A 67 2.20 7.76 3.02
C GLU A 67 3.36 6.89 2.52
N GLN A 68 3.07 5.68 2.06
CA GLN A 68 4.09 4.70 1.70
C GLN A 68 4.75 5.02 0.36
N GLY A 69 4.05 5.63 -0.59
CA GLY A 69 4.64 6.14 -1.82
C GLY A 69 5.63 7.28 -1.55
N ALA A 70 5.24 8.26 -0.73
CA ALA A 70 6.12 9.36 -0.32
C ALA A 70 7.36 8.84 0.45
N ARG A 71 7.17 7.89 1.36
CA ARG A 71 8.25 7.22 2.08
C ARG A 71 9.22 6.53 1.11
N ALA A 72 8.71 5.73 0.17
CA ALA A 72 9.54 5.01 -0.79
C ALA A 72 10.39 5.97 -1.64
N ALA A 73 9.81 7.09 -2.10
CA ALA A 73 10.54 8.11 -2.83
C ALA A 73 11.65 8.76 -1.99
N MET A 74 11.36 9.12 -0.73
CA MET A 74 12.35 9.69 0.20
C MET A 74 13.51 8.74 0.47
N VAL A 75 13.21 7.47 0.76
CA VAL A 75 14.25 6.45 1.01
C VAL A 75 15.08 6.20 -0.24
N THR A 76 14.45 6.16 -1.42
CA THR A 76 15.17 6.02 -2.70
C THR A 76 16.16 7.18 -2.89
N LYS A 77 15.72 8.42 -2.63
CA LYS A 77 16.60 9.59 -2.71
C LYS A 77 17.79 9.47 -1.73
N LEU A 78 17.52 9.12 -0.47
CA LEU A 78 18.58 8.96 0.53
C LEU A 78 19.59 7.88 0.15
N ALA A 79 19.14 6.77 -0.45
CA ALA A 79 20.01 5.72 -0.93
C ALA A 79 20.91 6.20 -2.09
N LEU A 80 20.37 7.01 -3.00
CA LEU A 80 21.16 7.63 -4.07
C LEU A 80 22.19 8.63 -3.52
N ASP A 81 21.76 9.50 -2.61
CA ASP A 81 22.64 10.48 -1.96
C ASP A 81 23.78 9.77 -1.18
N GLN A 82 23.55 8.59 -0.61
CA GLN A 82 24.58 7.76 0.03
C GLN A 82 25.58 7.19 -0.98
N GLU A 83 25.07 6.68 -2.12
CA GLU A 83 25.92 6.16 -3.19
C GLU A 83 26.80 7.25 -3.81
N ASP A 84 26.27 8.47 -3.93
CA ASP A 84 26.99 9.64 -4.43
C ASP A 84 27.94 10.27 -3.39
N GLY A 85 27.99 9.71 -2.16
CA GLY A 85 28.84 10.21 -1.07
C GLY A 85 28.37 11.55 -0.48
N VAL A 86 27.12 11.95 -0.73
CA VAL A 86 26.47 13.15 -0.19
C VAL A 86 25.98 12.93 1.24
N LEU A 87 25.73 11.68 1.63
CA LEU A 87 25.30 11.27 2.98
C LEU A 87 26.04 10.02 3.47
N ASP A 88 26.60 10.06 4.69
CA ASP A 88 27.34 8.93 5.30
C ASP A 88 26.48 8.02 6.21
N ALA A 89 25.19 8.30 6.37
CA ALA A 89 24.31 7.48 7.21
C ALA A 89 24.02 6.13 6.53
N LYS A 90 23.94 5.02 7.27
CA LYS A 90 23.39 3.76 6.76
C LYS A 90 21.87 3.75 6.93
N LEU A 91 21.13 3.61 5.82
CA LEU A 91 19.69 3.32 5.84
C LEU A 91 19.40 1.94 6.44
#